data_AF-X1CW16-F1
#
_entry.id   AF-X1CW16-F1
#
_cell.length_a   1.000
_cell.length_b   1.000
_cell.length_c   1.000
_cell.angle_alpha   90.00
_cell.angle_beta   90.00
_cell.angle_gamma   90.00
#
_symmetry.space_group_name_H-M   'P 1'
#
loop_
_entity.id
_entity.type
_entity.pdbx_description
1 polymer ?
#
loop_
_entity_poly.entity_id
_entity_poly.type
_entity_poly.pdbx_seq_one_letter_code
_entity_poly.pdbx_strand_id
1 'polypeptide(L)'
;MIVAICGGLGSGKTLLETRYAYKEFMRDKKIFANYNLNFEHTKIDLVSLLELKPELQNSGIFMDEIYIYMDSRMSMAKRNRLLSYFV
;
A
#
# COMPACT_ATOMS: atom_id res chain seq x y z
N MET A 1 1.37 13.23 6.75
CA MET A 1 1.76 12.38 7.90
C MET A 1 1.93 10.97 7.37
N ILE A 2 3.03 10.29 7.72
CA ILE A 2 3.30 8.91 7.30
C ILE A 2 3.23 8.04 8.57
N VAL A 3 2.53 6.90 8.49
CA VAL A 3 2.39 5.94 9.58
C VAL A 3 2.76 4.56 9.05
N ALA A 4 3.63 3.86 9.76
CA ALA A 4 4.01 2.49 9.43
C ALA A 4 3.36 1.52 10.42
N ILE A 5 2.70 0.48 9.91
CA ILE A 5 2.12 -0.61 10.72
C ILE A 5 3.02 -1.84 10.56
N CYS A 6 3.79 -2.17 11.60
CA CYS A 6 4.75 -3.27 11.58
C CYS A 6 4.31 -4.41 12.51
N GLY A 7 4.62 -5.66 12.14
CA GLY A 7 4.24 -6.86 12.91
C GLY A 7 4.37 -8.16 12.08
N GLY A 8 4.28 -9.31 12.76
CA GLY A 8 4.40 -10.63 12.13
C GLY A 8 3.23 -11.00 11.19
N LEU A 9 3.41 -12.04 10.38
CA LEU A 9 2.32 -12.58 9.54
C LEU A 9 1.12 -12.98 10.42
N GLY A 10 -0.09 -12.68 9.96
CA GLY A 10 -1.32 -13.01 10.70
C GLY A 10 -1.64 -12.09 11.89
N SER A 11 -0.83 -11.08 12.20
CA SER A 11 -1.07 -10.16 13.33
C SER A 11 -2.18 -9.13 13.09
N GLY A 12 -2.94 -9.24 12.00
CA GLY A 12 -4.05 -8.34 11.68
C GLY A 12 -3.65 -6.96 11.14
N LYS A 13 -2.45 -6.79 10.57
CA LYS A 13 -1.98 -5.50 10.01
C LYS A 13 -2.89 -4.97 8.91
N THR A 14 -3.20 -5.82 7.92
CA THR A 14 -4.10 -5.48 6.82
C THR A 14 -5.49 -5.09 7.32
N LEU A 15 -6.00 -5.75 8.37
CA LEU A 15 -7.27 -5.39 8.99
C LEU A 15 -7.21 -4.01 9.68
N LEU A 16 -6.14 -3.75 10.43
CA LEU A 16 -5.93 -2.47 11.08
C LEU A 16 -5.81 -1.34 10.06
N GLU A 17 -5.06 -1.57 8.99
CA GLU A 17 -4.92 -0.65 7.87
C GLU A 17 -6.26 -0.38 7.18
N THR A 18 -7.02 -1.43 6.87
CA THR A 18 -8.35 -1.34 6.27
C THR A 18 -9.31 -0.53 7.15
N ARG A 19 -9.23 -0.68 8.49
CA ARG A 19 -10.03 0.11 9.43
C ARG A 19 -9.71 1.60 9.33
N TYR A 20 -8.44 1.98 9.18
CA TYR A 20 -8.07 3.37 8.98
C TYR A 20 -8.50 3.89 7.60
N ALA A 21 -8.39 3.06 6.56
CA ALA A 21 -8.88 3.39 5.23
C ALA A 21 -10.39 3.70 5.24
N TYR A 22 -11.17 2.86 5.89
CA TYR A 22 -12.61 3.07 6.05
C TYR A 22 -12.95 4.33 6.85
N LYS A 23 -12.15 4.65 7.88
CA LYS A 23 -12.35 5.87 8.67
C LYS A 23 -12.08 7.14 7.85
N GLU A 24 -11.08 7.12 6.98
CA GLU A 24 -10.83 8.25 6.08
C GLU A 24 -11.84 8.31 4.93
N PHE A 25 -12.33 7.17 4.46
CA PHE A 25 -13.43 7.09 3.49
C PHE A 25 -14.70 7.77 4.04
N MET A 26 -15.03 7.52 5.30
CA MET A 26 -16.16 8.14 6.01
C MET A 26 -16.01 9.66 6.24
N ARG A 27 -14.86 10.24 5.88
CA ARG A 27 -14.60 11.69 5.94
C ARG A 27 -14.57 12.32 4.54
N ASP A 28 -15.15 11.64 3.56
CA ASP A 28 -15.20 12.06 2.15
C ASP A 28 -13.82 12.29 1.53
N LYS A 29 -12.80 11.57 2.00
CA LYS A 29 -11.47 11.60 1.39
C LYS A 29 -11.35 10.57 0.29
N LYS A 30 -10.64 10.95 -0.77
CA LYS A 30 -10.22 10.00 -1.82
C LYS A 30 -9.29 8.96 -1.20
N ILE A 31 -9.58 7.69 -1.46
CA ILE A 31 -8.79 6.57 -0.97
C ILE A 31 -8.01 5.95 -2.11
N PHE A 32 -6.71 5.79 -1.90
CA PHE A 32 -5.79 5.14 -2.80
C PHE A 32 -5.22 3.89 -2.12
N ALA A 33 -5.33 2.72 -2.75
CA ALA A 33 -4.86 1.46 -2.18
C ALA A 33 -4.25 0.51 -3.22
N ASN A 34 -3.28 -0.32 -2.84
CA ASN A 34 -2.72 -1.39 -3.70
C ASN A 34 -3.41 -2.75 -3.52
N TYR A 35 -4.34 -2.87 -2.57
CA TYR A 35 -5.13 -4.06 -2.28
C TYR A 35 -6.63 -3.80 -2.47
N ASN A 36 -7.43 -4.87 -2.51
CA ASN A 36 -8.88 -4.76 -2.72
C ASN A 36 -9.59 -4.28 -1.46
N LEU A 37 -10.39 -3.22 -1.62
CA LEU A 37 -11.33 -2.73 -0.61
C LEU A 37 -12.77 -2.86 -1.11
N ASN A 38 -13.72 -3.07 -0.19
CA ASN A 38 -15.15 -3.22 -0.51
C ASN A 38 -15.91 -1.89 -0.60
N PHE A 39 -15.21 -0.77 -0.74
CA PHE A 39 -15.76 0.58 -0.85
C PHE A 39 -15.01 1.34 -1.95
N GLU A 40 -15.49 2.52 -2.33
CA GLU A 40 -14.90 3.31 -3.41
C GLU A 40 -13.44 3.67 -3.10
N HIS A 41 -12.54 3.22 -3.97
CA HIS A 41 -11.10 3.46 -3.89
C HIS A 41 -10.48 3.43 -5.28
N THR A 42 -9.39 4.16 -5.45
CA THR A 42 -8.55 4.09 -6.64
C THR A 42 -7.42 3.09 -6.39
N LYS A 43 -7.35 2.06 -7.23
CA LYS A 43 -6.21 1.14 -7.20
C LYS A 43 -4.97 1.81 -7.73
N ILE A 44 -3.91 1.76 -6.96
CA ILE A 44 -2.61 2.33 -7.33
C ILE A 44 -1.48 1.34 -7.07
N ASP A 45 -0.49 1.40 -7.94
CA ASP A 45 0.82 0.81 -7.71
C ASP A 45 1.81 1.90 -7.25
N LEU A 46 2.88 1.52 -6.55
CA LEU A 46 3.87 2.45 -6.02
C LEU A 46 4.47 3.35 -7.12
N VAL A 47 4.63 2.79 -8.33
CA VAL A 47 5.13 3.52 -9.50
C VAL A 47 4.14 4.60 -9.93
N SER A 48 2.85 4.26 -10.03
CA SER A 48 1.80 5.21 -10.40
C SER A 48 1.60 6.32 -9.37
N LEU A 49 1.92 6.06 -8.10
CA LEU A 49 1.84 7.06 -7.04
C LEU A 49 2.86 8.21 -7.23
N LEU A 50 4.00 7.95 -7.87
CA LEU A 50 5.00 8.99 -8.17
C LEU A 50 4.52 9.98 -9.26
N GLU A 51 3.59 9.53 -10.11
CA GLU A 51 3.06 10.29 -11.25
C GLU A 51 1.82 11.13 -10.86
N LEU A 52 1.08 10.73 -9.82
CA LEU A 52 -0.22 11.30 -9.40
C LEU A 52 -0.15 12.61 -8.58
N LYS A 53 0.96 13.35 -8.62
CA LYS A 53 1.28 14.48 -7.70
C LYS A 53 0.14 15.47 -7.37
N PRO A 54 -0.73 15.92 -8.30
CA PRO A 54 -1.79 16.87 -7.95
C PRO A 54 -3.03 16.22 -7.30
N GLU A 55 -3.31 14.93 -7.55
CA GLU A 55 -4.51 14.23 -7.04
C GLU A 55 -4.33 13.67 -5.62
N LEU A 56 -3.10 13.67 -5.12
CA LEU A 56 -2.74 13.21 -3.78
C LEU A 56 -3.01 14.25 -2.68
N GLN A 57 -3.47 15.46 -3.03
CA GLN A 57 -3.84 16.46 -2.04
C GLN A 57 -5.14 16.05 -1.33
N ASN A 58 -5.09 16.02 0.00
CA ASN A 58 -6.20 15.64 0.88
C ASN A 58 -6.76 14.22 0.65
N SER A 59 -5.90 13.26 0.33
CA SER A 59 -6.26 11.85 0.16
C SER A 59 -5.67 10.94 1.25
N GLY A 60 -6.28 9.77 1.41
CA GLY A 60 -5.74 8.67 2.22
C GLY A 60 -5.05 7.65 1.33
N ILE A 61 -3.79 7.35 1.60
CA ILE A 61 -2.98 6.39 0.85
C ILE A 61 -2.70 5.20 1.78
N PHE A 62 -3.05 4.00 1.32
CA PHE A 62 -2.92 2.75 2.07
C PHE A 62 -2.14 1.76 1.20
N MET A 63 -1.09 1.17 1.75
CA MET A 63 -0.19 0.29 1.03
C MET A 63 0.16 -0.91 1.89
N ASP A 64 -0.44 -2.05 1.56
CA ASP A 64 -0.09 -3.31 2.19
C ASP A 64 1.22 -3.86 1.58
N GLU A 65 1.97 -4.60 2.38
CA GLU A 65 3.25 -5.22 2.00
C GLU A 65 4.27 -4.27 1.32
N ILE A 66 4.32 -3.00 1.74
CA ILE A 66 5.24 -1.98 1.17
C ILE A 66 6.72 -2.41 1.17
N TYR A 67 7.10 -3.29 2.09
CA TYR A 67 8.46 -3.83 2.14
C TYR A 67 8.88 -4.52 0.84
N ILE A 68 7.94 -5.06 0.05
CA ILE A 68 8.20 -5.64 -1.29
C ILE A 68 8.81 -4.60 -2.23
N TYR A 69 8.40 -3.34 -2.09
CA TYR A 69 8.88 -2.22 -2.90
C TYR A 69 10.10 -1.52 -2.29
N MET A 70 10.25 -1.59 -0.97
CA MET A 70 11.38 -1.00 -0.24
C MET A 70 12.58 -1.95 -0.10
N ASP A 71 12.44 -3.20 -0.56
CA ASP A 71 13.53 -4.17 -0.53
C ASP A 71 14.63 -3.80 -1.53
N SER A 72 15.85 -3.63 -1.02
CA SER A 72 17.09 -3.38 -1.79
C SER A 72 17.32 -4.42 -2.91
N ARG A 73 16.68 -5.60 -2.83
CA ARG A 73 16.68 -6.63 -3.86
C ARG A 73 16.02 -6.22 -5.17
N MET A 74 15.28 -5.10 -5.21
CA MET A 74 14.73 -4.54 -6.45
C MET A 74 15.80 -4.15 -7.49
N SER A 75 17.06 -3.95 -7.07
CA SER A 75 18.19 -3.75 -8.00
C SER A 75 18.66 -5.04 -8.71
N MET A 76 18.12 -6.21 -8.39
CA MET A 76 18.48 -7.48 -9.04
C MET A 76 17.51 -7.85 -10.18
N ALA A 77 18.01 -8.59 -11.18
CA ALA A 77 17.24 -9.04 -12.34
C ALA A 77 15.93 -9.77 -11.93
N LYS A 78 14.84 -9.52 -12.68
CA LYS A 78 13.46 -10.01 -12.39
C LYS A 78 13.37 -11.50 -12.00
N ARG A 79 14.24 -12.35 -12.55
CA ARG A 79 14.31 -13.79 -12.28
C ARG A 79 14.82 -14.12 -10.87
N ASN A 80 15.81 -13.38 -10.36
CA ASN A 80 16.35 -13.58 -9.01
C ASN A 80 15.37 -13.07 -7.94
N ARG A 81 14.58 -12.05 -8.27
CA ARG A 81 13.53 -11.53 -7.40
C ARG A 81 12.42 -12.56 -7.17
N LEU A 82 11.98 -13.24 -8.23
CA LEU A 82 10.95 -14.29 -8.13
C LEU A 82 11.39 -15.44 -7.22
N LEU A 83 12.63 -15.95 -7.41
CA LEU A 83 13.18 -17.05 -6.60
C LEU A 83 13.33 -16.69 -5.12
N SER A 84 13.58 -15.41 -4.82
CA SER A 84 13.73 -14.93 -3.43
C SER A 84 12.41 -14.87 -2.65
N TYR A 85 11.25 -14.89 -3.33
CA TYR A 85 9.95 -14.99 -2.64
C TYR A 85 9.60 -16.44 -2.24
N PHE A 86 10.30 -17.43 -2.79
CA PHE A 86 10.06 -18.86 -2.55
C PHE A 86 11.07 -19.51 -1.59
N VAL A 87 12.10 -18.79 -1.17
CA VAL A 87 13.12 -19.22 -0.21
C VAL A 87 12.97 -18.39 1.06
#